data_AF-A0A498LMF3-F1
#
_entry.id   AF-A0A498LMF3-F1
#
_cell.length_a   1.000
_cell.length_b   1.000
_cell.length_c   1.000
_cell.angle_alpha   90.00
_cell.angle_beta   90.00
_cell.angle_gamma   90.00
#
_symmetry.space_group_name_H-M   'P 1'
#
loop_
_entity.id
_entity.type
_entity.pdbx_description
1 polymer ?
#
loop_
_entity_poly.entity_id
_entity_poly.type
_entity_poly.pdbx_seq_one_letter_code
_entity_poly.pdbx_strand_id
1 'polypeptide(L)'
;MKRKLKAALSEIEYIATTADCWTAHRRCFIGVTAHWFNPQTMQRSCAALACKQLKGSHTFSALACALNDIHTEFNIREKIIRPTTDNGSNFLKAFRVYGQTDENNNPEPVGEEDGEEDDGGQIDDCDEEESIEGVESVDAGALLDEDDYLEYQLPKHHRCACHLLNLMSTVDASKAEVNPLYKRVSRSTFAKCSSLEQKFRINHCILSN
;
A
#
# COMPACT_ATOMS: atom_id res chain seq x y z
N MET A 1 6.31 20.27 11.11
CA MET A 1 5.40 19.19 11.54
C MET A 1 6.13 17.84 11.62
N LYS A 2 6.71 17.36 10.51
CA LYS A 2 7.49 16.10 10.41
C LYS A 2 8.52 15.87 11.53
N ARG A 3 9.37 16.86 11.85
CA ARG A 3 10.38 16.74 12.95
C ARG A 3 9.77 16.41 14.31
N LYS A 4 8.62 17.02 14.65
CA LYS A 4 7.91 16.75 15.90
C LYS A 4 7.35 15.31 15.91
N LEU A 5 6.82 14.85 14.77
CA LEU A 5 6.33 13.49 14.64
C LEU A 5 7.45 12.46 14.75
N LYS A 6 8.59 12.67 14.09
CA LYS A 6 9.77 11.79 14.26
C LYS A 6 10.22 11.69 15.72
N ALA A 7 10.27 12.83 16.43
CA ALA A 7 10.61 12.85 17.85
C ALA A 7 9.53 12.19 18.74
N ALA A 8 8.26 12.26 18.37
CA ALA A 8 7.22 11.52 19.08
C ALA A 8 7.36 10.01 18.86
N LEU A 9 7.67 9.58 17.63
CA LEU A 9 7.84 8.17 17.25
C LEU A 9 9.18 7.58 17.73
N SER A 10 10.19 8.40 18.09
CA SER A 10 11.46 7.91 18.64
C SER A 10 11.28 7.24 19.99
N GLU A 11 10.35 7.73 20.80
CA GLU A 11 10.05 7.20 22.14
C GLU A 11 9.12 5.97 22.13
N ILE A 12 8.60 5.60 20.95
CA ILE A 12 7.66 4.48 20.80
C ILE A 12 8.43 3.23 20.39
N GLU A 13 8.21 2.13 21.08
CA GLU A 13 8.84 0.84 20.77
C GLU A 13 8.09 0.07 19.68
N TYR A 14 6.75 0.08 19.75
CA TYR A 14 5.89 -0.72 18.88
C TYR A 14 4.93 0.16 18.08
N ILE A 15 5.00 0.03 16.76
CA ILE A 15 4.19 0.80 15.81
C ILE A 15 3.46 -0.18 14.89
N ALA A 16 2.18 0.08 14.67
CA ALA A 16 1.41 -0.53 13.59
C ALA A 16 1.25 0.50 12.47
N THR A 17 1.32 0.07 11.23
CA THR A 17 1.03 0.94 10.07
C THR A 17 -0.19 0.44 9.33
N THR A 18 -0.94 1.35 8.72
CA THR A 18 -1.97 1.03 7.75
C THR A 18 -1.59 1.70 6.43
N ALA A 19 -1.58 0.96 5.33
CA ALA A 19 -1.33 1.51 4.01
C ALA A 19 -2.52 1.27 3.08
N ASP A 20 -2.85 2.30 2.31
CA ASP A 20 -3.87 2.27 1.29
C ASP A 20 -3.30 2.84 -0.01
N CYS A 21 -3.72 2.29 -1.14
CA CYS A 21 -3.30 2.72 -2.46
C CYS A 21 -4.54 2.85 -3.34
N TRP A 22 -4.72 4.04 -3.92
CA TRP A 22 -5.89 4.31 -4.74
C TRP A 22 -5.55 5.13 -5.97
N THR A 23 -6.39 5.03 -6.97
CA THR A 23 -6.32 5.83 -8.19
C THR A 23 -7.35 6.95 -8.13
N ALA A 24 -6.91 8.19 -8.33
CA ALA A 24 -7.79 9.34 -8.45
C ALA A 24 -7.29 10.25 -9.58
N HIS A 25 -8.19 10.70 -10.46
CA HIS A 25 -7.86 11.59 -11.59
C HIS A 25 -6.67 11.08 -12.44
N ARG A 26 -6.64 9.77 -12.74
CA ARG A 26 -5.56 9.09 -13.48
C ARG A 26 -4.18 9.16 -12.81
N ARG A 27 -4.15 9.35 -11.50
CA ARG A 27 -2.92 9.37 -10.70
C ARG A 27 -3.04 8.38 -9.56
N CYS A 28 -1.94 7.70 -9.25
CA CYS A 28 -1.81 6.86 -8.09
C CYS A 28 -1.51 7.67 -6.85
N PHE A 29 -2.07 7.30 -5.71
CA PHE A 29 -1.64 7.80 -4.42
C PHE A 29 -1.44 6.64 -3.46
N ILE A 30 -0.45 6.79 -2.59
CA ILE A 30 -0.25 5.95 -1.41
C ILE A 30 -0.46 6.78 -0.16
N GLY A 31 -1.30 6.28 0.73
CA GLY A 31 -1.51 6.79 2.07
C GLY A 31 -0.92 5.82 3.08
N VAL A 32 -0.12 6.31 4.02
CA VAL A 32 0.40 5.50 5.14
C VAL A 32 0.13 6.22 6.43
N THR A 33 -0.45 5.51 7.41
CA THR A 33 -0.74 6.04 8.76
C THR A 33 -0.07 5.16 9.79
N ALA A 34 0.63 5.76 10.74
CA ALA A 34 1.15 5.08 11.92
C ALA A 34 0.12 5.12 13.05
N HIS A 35 0.05 4.04 13.83
CA HIS A 35 -0.76 3.88 15.02
C HIS A 35 0.11 3.33 16.15
N TRP A 36 -0.02 3.90 17.34
CA TRP A 36 0.71 3.46 18.52
C TRP A 36 -0.08 3.77 19.79
N PHE A 37 0.30 3.14 20.90
CA PHE A 37 -0.20 3.52 22.22
C PHE A 37 0.73 4.55 22.85
N ASN A 38 0.17 5.61 23.40
CA ASN A 38 0.93 6.55 24.23
C ASN A 38 1.32 5.85 25.55
N PRO A 39 2.61 5.70 25.88
CA PRO A 39 3.03 4.94 27.07
C PRO A 39 2.55 5.54 28.40
N GLN A 40 2.30 6.85 28.45
CA GLN A 40 1.87 7.54 29.67
C GLN A 40 0.35 7.51 29.85
N THR A 41 -0.42 7.68 28.76
CA THR A 41 -1.88 7.79 28.84
C THR A 41 -2.62 6.50 28.48
N MET A 42 -1.93 5.52 27.92
CA MET A 42 -2.49 4.28 27.35
C MET A 42 -3.55 4.52 26.25
N GLN A 43 -3.62 5.73 25.71
CA GLN A 43 -4.53 6.05 24.62
C GLN A 43 -3.89 5.75 23.26
N ARG A 44 -4.71 5.21 22.35
CA ARG A 44 -4.31 5.02 20.96
C ARG A 44 -4.11 6.39 20.29
N SER A 45 -2.93 6.58 19.73
CA SER A 45 -2.56 7.73 18.90
C SER A 45 -2.39 7.27 17.45
N CYS A 46 -2.60 8.19 16.51
CA CYS A 46 -2.33 7.94 15.11
C CYS A 46 -1.80 9.20 14.41
N ALA A 47 -1.02 9.01 13.36
CA ALA A 47 -0.55 10.11 12.51
C ALA A 47 -0.33 9.63 11.06
N ALA A 48 -0.74 10.46 10.11
CA ALA A 48 -0.39 10.25 8.71
C ALA A 48 1.12 10.42 8.53
N LEU A 49 1.78 9.39 7.99
CA LEU A 49 3.19 9.42 7.60
C LEU A 49 3.34 9.94 6.17
N ALA A 50 2.44 9.51 5.28
CA ALA A 50 2.47 9.89 3.88
C ALA A 50 1.07 9.97 3.29
N CYS A 51 0.91 10.90 2.35
CA CYS A 51 -0.13 10.92 1.34
C CYS A 51 0.55 11.47 0.08
N LYS A 52 1.20 10.59 -0.68
CA LYS A 52 2.07 10.97 -1.80
C LYS A 52 1.61 10.30 -3.09
N GLN A 53 1.80 11.00 -4.20
CA GLN A 53 1.56 10.43 -5.52
C GLN A 53 2.64 9.37 -5.81
N LEU A 54 2.25 8.18 -6.24
CA LEU A 54 3.21 7.23 -6.87
C LEU A 54 3.30 7.58 -8.35
N LYS A 55 4.52 7.78 -8.84
CA LYS A 55 4.79 8.01 -10.26
C LYS A 55 5.01 6.66 -10.95
N GLY A 56 4.63 6.58 -12.22
CA GLY A 56 4.74 5.34 -13.00
C GLY A 56 3.70 4.29 -12.63
N SER A 57 3.98 3.05 -13.01
CA SER A 57 3.10 1.89 -12.82
C SER A 57 2.98 1.52 -11.34
N HIS A 58 1.78 1.05 -10.96
CA HIS A 58 1.44 0.68 -9.59
C HIS A 58 1.96 -0.72 -9.23
N THR A 59 3.19 -1.05 -9.61
CA THR A 59 3.73 -2.39 -9.44
C THR A 59 3.91 -2.72 -7.95
N PHE A 60 3.91 -4.01 -7.64
CA PHE A 60 4.21 -4.49 -6.30
C PHE A 60 5.60 -4.04 -5.80
N SER A 61 6.58 -3.91 -6.70
CA SER A 61 7.91 -3.38 -6.37
C SER A 61 7.87 -1.89 -6.03
N ALA A 62 7.13 -1.08 -6.78
CA ALA A 62 6.95 0.35 -6.49
C ALA A 62 6.27 0.57 -5.12
N LEU A 63 5.28 -0.26 -4.77
CA LEU A 63 4.64 -0.22 -3.45
C LEU A 63 5.62 -0.62 -2.33
N ALA A 64 6.39 -1.68 -2.54
CA ALA A 64 7.36 -2.16 -1.56
C ALA A 64 8.45 -1.10 -1.28
N CYS A 65 9.01 -0.52 -2.35
CA CYS A 65 9.97 0.59 -2.28
C CYS A 65 9.37 1.78 -1.53
N ALA A 66 8.16 2.22 -1.93
CA ALA A 66 7.51 3.37 -1.30
C ALA A 66 7.24 3.16 0.19
N LEU A 67 6.83 1.96 0.61
CA LEU A 67 6.65 1.61 2.02
C LEU A 67 7.98 1.65 2.77
N ASN A 68 9.03 1.04 2.22
CA ASN A 68 10.35 1.05 2.82
C ASN A 68 10.90 2.48 2.99
N ASP A 69 10.77 3.33 1.97
CA ASP A 69 11.19 4.72 2.01
C ASP A 69 10.46 5.48 3.11
N ILE A 70 9.14 5.34 3.20
CA ILE A 70 8.33 6.01 4.23
C ILE A 70 8.74 5.53 5.63
N HIS A 71 8.94 4.23 5.83
CA HIS A 71 9.34 3.69 7.13
C HIS A 71 10.74 4.16 7.54
N THR A 72 11.67 4.18 6.59
CA THR A 72 13.05 4.67 6.77
C THR A 72 13.07 6.16 7.02
N GLU A 73 12.29 6.94 6.27
CA GLU A 73 12.17 8.38 6.42
C GLU A 73 11.77 8.76 7.86
N PHE A 74 10.94 7.98 8.54
CA PHE A 74 10.54 8.24 9.92
C PHE A 74 11.39 7.51 10.99
N ASN A 75 12.41 6.74 10.60
CA ASN A 75 13.22 5.90 11.49
C ASN A 75 12.38 4.92 12.32
N ILE A 76 11.37 4.32 11.70
CA ILE A 76 10.43 3.41 12.37
C ILE A 76 10.47 1.97 11.84
N ARG A 77 11.32 1.67 10.85
CA ARG A 77 11.38 0.37 10.17
C ARG A 77 11.44 -0.80 11.17
N GLU A 78 12.38 -0.75 12.10
CA GLU A 78 12.59 -1.80 13.12
C GLU A 78 11.54 -1.79 14.25
N LYS A 79 10.67 -0.78 14.29
CA LYS A 79 9.60 -0.62 15.29
C LYS A 79 8.25 -1.11 14.76
N ILE A 80 8.16 -1.39 13.46
CA ILE A 80 6.91 -1.80 12.83
C ILE A 80 6.66 -3.27 13.14
N ILE A 81 5.58 -3.53 13.85
CA ILE A 81 5.17 -4.90 14.17
C ILE A 81 4.50 -5.54 12.96
N ARG A 82 3.41 -4.94 12.48
CA ARG A 82 2.69 -5.40 11.28
C ARG A 82 2.00 -4.25 10.55
N PRO A 83 2.27 -4.04 9.26
CA PRO A 83 1.44 -3.21 8.40
C PRO A 83 0.12 -3.90 8.08
N THR A 84 -0.97 -3.14 8.04
CA THR A 84 -2.26 -3.60 7.53
C THR A 84 -2.51 -2.95 6.16
N THR A 85 -2.77 -3.75 5.14
CA THR A 85 -3.13 -3.28 3.79
C THR A 85 -4.43 -3.93 3.32
N ASP A 86 -5.03 -3.41 2.26
CA ASP A 86 -6.13 -4.14 1.60
C ASP A 86 -5.63 -5.43 0.92
N ASN A 87 -6.57 -6.19 0.33
CA ASN A 87 -6.23 -7.39 -0.43
C ASN A 87 -5.90 -7.09 -1.90
N GLY A 88 -5.48 -5.87 -2.23
CA GLY A 88 -5.03 -5.53 -3.57
C GLY A 88 -3.89 -6.47 -3.99
N SER A 89 -3.99 -7.03 -5.21
CA SER A 89 -3.04 -8.02 -5.74
C SER A 89 -1.59 -7.56 -5.65
N ASN A 90 -1.34 -6.27 -5.91
CA ASN A 90 0.00 -5.68 -5.81
C ASN A 90 0.51 -5.59 -4.36
N PHE A 91 -0.33 -5.30 -3.37
CA PHE A 91 0.10 -5.37 -1.97
C PHE A 91 0.40 -6.82 -1.57
N LEU A 92 -0.48 -7.76 -1.92
CA LEU A 92 -0.27 -9.18 -1.61
C LEU A 92 1.03 -9.70 -2.23
N LYS A 93 1.30 -9.34 -3.49
CA LYS A 93 2.55 -9.71 -4.18
C LYS A 93 3.75 -9.01 -3.56
N ALA A 94 3.64 -7.74 -3.15
CA ALA A 94 4.72 -7.00 -2.51
C ALA A 94 5.17 -7.67 -1.21
N PHE A 95 4.23 -7.99 -0.32
CA PHE A 95 4.56 -8.67 0.94
C PHE A 95 4.88 -10.15 0.77
N ARG A 96 4.47 -10.79 -0.33
CA ARG A 96 4.93 -12.16 -0.67
C ARG A 96 6.38 -12.19 -1.12
N VAL A 97 6.79 -11.22 -1.95
CA VAL A 97 8.14 -11.15 -2.54
C VAL A 97 9.15 -10.54 -1.57
N TYR A 98 8.80 -9.41 -0.96
CA TYR A 98 9.71 -8.63 -0.11
C TYR A 98 9.44 -8.78 1.39
N GLY A 99 8.40 -9.51 1.80
CA GLY A 99 8.06 -9.66 3.21
C GLY A 99 8.95 -10.63 3.97
N GLN A 100 9.04 -10.43 5.28
CA GLN A 100 9.62 -11.42 6.20
C GLN A 100 8.86 -12.75 6.14
N THR A 101 9.57 -13.81 5.80
CA THR A 101 9.11 -15.20 5.86
C THR A 101 9.26 -15.74 7.28
N ASP A 102 8.21 -16.39 7.80
CA ASP A 102 8.28 -17.17 9.03
C ASP A 102 8.37 -18.65 8.70
N GLU A 103 9.16 -19.42 9.44
CA GLU A 103 9.16 -20.90 9.36
C GLU A 103 7.77 -21.51 9.64
N ASN A 104 6.86 -20.76 10.28
CA ASN A 104 5.49 -21.20 10.60
C ASN A 104 4.42 -20.70 9.62
N ASN A 105 4.75 -19.82 8.67
CA ASN A 105 3.84 -19.44 7.61
C ASN A 105 4.16 -20.29 6.39
N ASN A 106 3.47 -21.42 6.28
CA ASN A 106 3.30 -22.06 4.98
C ASN A 106 2.84 -20.96 4.02
N PRO A 107 3.53 -20.68 2.90
CA PRO A 107 2.98 -19.79 1.91
C PRO A 107 1.66 -20.43 1.48
N GLU A 108 0.53 -19.81 1.85
CA GLU A 108 -0.75 -20.21 1.29
C GLU A 108 -0.58 -20.17 -0.24
N PRO A 109 -0.73 -21.30 -0.94
CA PRO A 109 -0.70 -21.30 -2.39
C PRO A 109 -2.00 -20.65 -2.82
N VAL A 110 -2.00 -19.32 -2.95
CA VAL A 110 -3.03 -18.64 -3.72
C VAL A 110 -2.77 -19.06 -5.16
N GLY A 111 -3.65 -19.90 -5.68
CA GLY A 111 -3.53 -20.54 -6.98
C GLY A 111 -3.12 -19.57 -8.07
N GLU A 112 -2.28 -20.07 -8.96
CA GLU A 112 -1.92 -19.44 -10.22
C GLU A 112 -3.12 -19.37 -11.15
N GLU A 113 -4.13 -18.56 -10.85
CA GLU A 113 -5.15 -18.19 -11.83
C GLU A 113 -5.54 -16.74 -11.59
N ASP A 114 -4.89 -15.85 -12.32
CA ASP A 114 -5.53 -14.69 -12.94
C ASP A 114 -4.60 -14.24 -14.06
N GLY A 115 -4.88 -14.74 -15.26
CA GLY A 115 -4.37 -14.15 -16.48
C GLY A 115 -5.05 -12.80 -16.65
N GLU A 116 -4.33 -11.73 -16.35
CA GLU A 116 -4.64 -10.41 -16.88
C GLU A 116 -3.51 -10.00 -17.81
N GLU A 117 -3.92 -9.63 -19.02
CA GLU A 117 -3.07 -9.25 -20.14
C GLU A 117 -2.17 -8.08 -19.73
N ASP A 118 -0.87 -8.32 -19.77
CA ASP A 118 0.19 -7.33 -19.76
C ASP A 118 0.02 -6.44 -21.00
N ASP A 119 -0.70 -5.33 -20.87
CA ASP A 119 -0.63 -4.23 -21.82
C ASP A 119 0.75 -3.61 -21.70
N GLY A 120 1.63 -4.01 -22.62
CA GLY A 120 3.06 -3.77 -22.63
C GLY A 120 3.45 -2.32 -22.36
N GLY A 121 3.82 -2.05 -21.12
CA GLY A 121 4.52 -0.83 -20.73
C GLY A 121 6.03 -1.06 -20.83
N GLN A 122 6.65 -0.42 -21.81
CA GLN A 122 8.10 -0.33 -21.98
C GLN A 122 8.81 -0.11 -20.63
N ILE A 123 9.90 -0.86 -20.43
CA ILE A 123 10.94 -0.56 -19.46
C ILE A 123 11.50 0.80 -19.88
N ASP A 124 11.12 1.85 -19.15
CA ASP A 124 11.70 3.18 -19.27
C ASP A 124 12.94 3.18 -18.39
N ASP A 125 14.05 2.71 -18.96
CA ASP A 125 15.38 2.97 -18.44
C ASP A 125 15.56 4.49 -18.42
N CYS A 126 15.74 5.05 -17.23
CA CYS A 126 16.11 6.43 -17.05
C CYS A 126 17.57 6.63 -17.53
N ASP A 127 17.74 6.85 -18.84
CA ASP A 127 19.00 7.29 -19.44
C ASP A 127 19.27 8.75 -19.07
N GLU A 128 20.22 8.99 -18.17
CA GLU A 128 21.00 10.23 -18.15
C GLU A 128 22.12 10.10 -19.19
N GLU A 129 22.01 10.84 -20.30
CA GLU A 129 23.11 10.97 -21.26
C GLU A 129 24.25 11.80 -20.65
N GLU A 130 25.33 11.14 -20.23
CA GLU A 130 26.67 11.76 -20.24
C GLU A 130 27.59 11.00 -21.20
N SER A 131 28.09 11.73 -22.19
CA SER A 131 29.11 11.28 -23.12
C SER A 131 30.43 11.01 -22.40
N ILE A 132 30.87 9.76 -22.32
CA ILE A 132 32.18 9.40 -21.77
C ILE A 132 33.11 8.92 -22.90
N GLU A 133 33.99 9.81 -23.34
CA GLU A 133 35.22 9.44 -24.06
C GLU A 133 36.27 8.96 -23.05
N GLY A 134 36.76 7.73 -23.22
CA GLY A 134 37.94 7.21 -22.51
C GLY A 134 37.63 6.02 -21.61
N VAL A 135 37.91 4.81 -22.10
CA VAL A 135 37.83 3.58 -21.29
C VAL A 135 39.10 3.48 -20.44
N GLU A 136 39.03 3.87 -19.18
CA GLU A 136 39.99 3.44 -18.15
C GLU A 136 39.49 2.13 -17.53
N SER A 137 40.37 1.13 -17.44
CA SER A 137 40.03 -0.17 -16.85
C SER A 137 39.92 -0.02 -15.33
N VAL A 138 38.68 -0.02 -14.82
CA VAL A 138 38.40 -0.04 -13.38
C VAL A 138 38.32 -1.50 -12.91
N ASP A 139 38.86 -1.78 -11.73
CA ASP A 139 38.80 -3.11 -11.11
C ASP A 139 37.35 -3.51 -10.83
N ALA A 140 36.93 -4.67 -11.37
CA ALA A 140 35.57 -5.18 -11.20
C ALA A 140 35.22 -5.47 -9.72
N GLY A 141 36.22 -5.61 -8.85
CA GLY A 141 36.03 -5.73 -7.40
C GLY A 141 35.47 -4.45 -6.75
N ALA A 142 35.88 -3.27 -7.20
CA ALA A 142 35.45 -2.00 -6.60
C ALA A 142 34.00 -1.61 -6.95
N LEU A 143 33.41 -2.19 -8.00
CA LEU A 143 31.99 -2.03 -8.35
C LEU A 143 31.07 -2.98 -7.55
N LEU A 144 31.64 -4.01 -6.92
CA LEU A 144 30.88 -4.94 -6.07
C LEU A 144 30.85 -4.49 -4.60
N ASP A 145 31.63 -3.47 -4.24
CA ASP A 145 31.67 -2.86 -2.90
C ASP A 145 30.76 -1.62 -2.77
N GLU A 146 30.09 -1.20 -3.86
CA GLU A 146 28.95 -0.28 -3.80
C GLU A 146 27.70 -1.11 -3.50
N ASP A 147 27.39 -1.23 -2.21
CA ASP A 147 26.17 -1.84 -1.62
C ASP A 147 24.87 -1.11 -2.07
N ASP A 148 24.57 -1.07 -3.37
CA ASP A 148 23.31 -0.52 -3.91
C ASP A 148 22.17 -1.56 -3.96
N TYR A 149 22.42 -2.77 -3.45
CA TYR A 149 21.43 -3.83 -3.24
C TYR A 149 21.09 -4.00 -1.75
N LEU A 150 20.66 -2.93 -1.08
CA LEU A 150 19.85 -3.10 0.13
C LEU A 150 18.52 -3.74 -0.29
N GLU A 151 18.49 -5.07 -0.36
CA GLU A 151 17.28 -5.86 -0.53
C GLU A 151 16.41 -5.64 0.72
N TYR A 152 15.56 -4.61 0.65
CA TYR A 152 14.77 -4.20 1.80
C TYR A 152 13.71 -5.25 2.09
N GLN A 153 13.73 -5.77 3.33
CA GLN A 153 12.71 -6.68 3.80
C GLN A 153 11.54 -5.92 4.45
N LEU A 154 10.35 -6.08 3.90
CA LEU A 154 9.11 -5.58 4.50
C LEU A 154 8.76 -6.40 5.75
N PRO A 155 8.25 -5.77 6.82
CA PRO A 155 7.75 -6.48 7.99
C PRO A 155 6.52 -7.33 7.63
N LYS A 156 6.19 -8.28 8.50
CA LYS A 156 5.02 -9.17 8.32
C LYS A 156 3.73 -8.36 8.20
N HIS A 157 2.92 -8.67 7.19
CA HIS A 157 1.69 -7.93 6.94
C HIS A 157 0.44 -8.59 7.53
N HIS A 158 -0.59 -7.77 7.69
CA HIS A 158 -1.97 -8.17 7.92
C HIS A 158 -2.84 -7.71 6.76
N ARG A 159 -3.77 -8.58 6.37
CA ARG A 159 -4.83 -8.23 5.43
C ARG A 159 -5.94 -7.49 6.17
N CYS A 160 -6.47 -6.45 5.55
CA CYS A 160 -7.57 -5.67 6.12
C CYS A 160 -8.82 -6.54 6.28
N ALA A 161 -9.22 -6.78 7.53
CA ALA A 161 -10.41 -7.57 7.85
C ALA A 161 -11.69 -6.97 7.20
N CYS A 162 -11.81 -5.65 7.17
CA CYS A 162 -12.96 -4.98 6.54
C CYS A 162 -13.03 -5.26 5.04
N HIS A 163 -11.90 -5.23 4.34
CA HIS A 163 -11.86 -5.55 2.91
C HIS A 163 -12.21 -7.02 2.66
N LEU A 164 -11.72 -7.94 3.49
CA LEU A 164 -12.07 -9.36 3.41
C LEU A 164 -13.57 -9.60 3.62
N LEU A 165 -14.15 -9.03 4.68
CA LEU A 165 -15.59 -9.13 4.96
C LEU A 165 -16.43 -8.51 3.84
N ASN A 166 -15.98 -7.42 3.25
CA ASN A 166 -16.64 -6.80 2.11
C ASN A 166 -16.60 -7.72 0.87
N LEU A 167 -15.46 -8.36 0.60
CA LEU A 167 -15.33 -9.32 -0.50
C LEU A 167 -16.28 -10.51 -0.33
N MET A 168 -16.31 -11.11 0.87
CA MET A 168 -17.23 -12.19 1.20
C MET A 168 -18.69 -11.77 1.01
N SER A 169 -19.07 -10.63 1.58
CA SER A 169 -20.44 -10.10 1.49
C SER A 169 -20.85 -9.81 0.05
N THR A 170 -19.91 -9.33 -0.78
CA THR A 170 -20.15 -9.03 -2.19
C THR A 170 -20.41 -10.31 -2.98
N VAL A 171 -19.60 -11.35 -2.78
CA VAL A 171 -19.77 -12.66 -3.42
C VAL A 171 -21.14 -13.26 -3.06
N ASP A 172 -21.52 -13.22 -1.79
CA ASP A 172 -22.81 -13.74 -1.33
C ASP A 172 -23.99 -12.91 -1.87
N ALA A 173 -23.85 -11.58 -1.92
CA ALA A 173 -24.84 -10.70 -2.53
C ALA A 173 -25.02 -11.00 -4.03
N SER A 174 -23.93 -11.22 -4.78
CA SER A 174 -23.98 -11.61 -6.19
C SER A 174 -24.69 -12.94 -6.39
N LYS A 175 -24.43 -13.95 -5.54
CA LYS A 175 -25.15 -15.24 -5.57
C LYS A 175 -26.64 -15.05 -5.27
N ALA A 176 -26.98 -14.17 -4.33
CA ALA A 176 -28.37 -13.88 -3.97
C ALA A 176 -29.15 -13.15 -5.08
N GLU A 177 -28.49 -12.51 -6.06
CA GLU A 177 -29.15 -11.87 -7.19
C GLU A 177 -29.92 -12.84 -8.10
N VAL A 178 -29.69 -14.15 -7.99
CA VAL A 178 -30.51 -15.17 -8.66
C VAL A 178 -31.98 -15.05 -8.24
N ASN A 179 -32.26 -14.60 -7.01
CA ASN A 179 -33.61 -14.33 -6.55
C ASN A 179 -34.12 -12.96 -7.08
N PRO A 180 -35.18 -12.92 -7.90
CA PRO A 180 -35.69 -11.67 -8.48
C PRO A 180 -36.19 -10.65 -7.45
N LEU A 181 -36.72 -11.10 -6.31
CA LEU A 181 -37.17 -10.22 -5.23
C LEU A 181 -35.98 -9.56 -4.55
N TYR A 182 -34.96 -10.34 -4.18
CA TYR A 182 -33.72 -9.81 -3.61
C TYR A 182 -33.06 -8.81 -4.56
N LYS A 183 -32.90 -9.18 -5.83
CA LYS A 183 -32.29 -8.32 -6.86
C LYS A 183 -33.00 -6.97 -6.98
N ARG A 184 -34.33 -6.96 -7.01
CA ARG A 184 -35.13 -5.72 -7.09
C ARG A 184 -34.93 -4.84 -5.85
N VAL A 185 -35.02 -5.44 -4.66
CA VAL A 185 -34.87 -4.71 -3.39
C VAL A 185 -33.45 -4.18 -3.25
N SER A 186 -32.44 -5.01 -3.47
CA SER A 186 -31.02 -4.66 -3.43
C SER A 186 -30.72 -3.46 -4.33
N ARG A 187 -31.07 -3.54 -5.63
CA ARG A 187 -30.85 -2.45 -6.58
C ARG A 187 -31.56 -1.16 -6.18
N SER A 188 -32.80 -1.24 -5.72
CA SER A 188 -33.57 -0.07 -5.27
C SER A 188 -32.92 0.59 -4.05
N THR A 189 -32.47 -0.19 -3.08
CA THR A 189 -31.80 0.30 -1.87
C THR A 189 -30.45 0.92 -2.21
N PHE A 190 -29.58 0.22 -2.95
CA PHE A 190 -28.26 0.74 -3.32
C PHE A 190 -28.36 1.98 -4.22
N ALA A 191 -29.34 2.06 -5.13
CA ALA A 191 -29.58 3.27 -5.92
C ALA A 191 -29.90 4.49 -5.04
N LYS A 192 -30.70 4.30 -3.97
CA LYS A 192 -30.97 5.36 -2.99
C LYS A 192 -29.73 5.74 -2.20
N CYS A 193 -28.94 4.76 -1.74
CA CYS A 193 -27.67 5.01 -1.05
C CYS A 193 -26.70 5.82 -1.92
N SER A 194 -26.48 5.40 -3.17
CA SER A 194 -25.61 6.13 -4.11
C SER A 194 -26.11 7.54 -4.40
N SER A 195 -27.43 7.75 -4.52
CA SER A 195 -28.01 9.09 -4.67
C SER A 195 -27.73 9.98 -3.46
N LEU A 196 -27.85 9.44 -2.25
CA LEU A 196 -27.52 10.16 -1.01
C LEU A 196 -26.04 10.52 -0.96
N GLU A 197 -25.15 9.57 -1.21
CA GLU A 197 -23.69 9.79 -1.23
C GLU A 197 -23.29 10.88 -2.22
N GLN A 198 -23.86 10.87 -3.43
CA GLN A 198 -23.60 11.91 -4.43
C GLN A 198 -24.06 13.30 -3.94
N LYS A 199 -25.24 13.38 -3.31
CA LYS A 199 -25.74 14.64 -2.73
C LYS A 199 -24.82 15.15 -1.62
N PHE A 200 -24.37 14.27 -0.72
CA PHE A 200 -23.43 14.65 0.35
C PHE A 200 -22.08 15.11 -0.21
N ARG A 201 -21.55 14.43 -1.24
CA ARG A 201 -20.33 14.86 -1.94
C ARG A 201 -20.47 16.26 -2.56
N ILE A 202 -21.57 16.53 -3.26
CA ILE A 202 -21.82 17.83 -3.88
C ILE A 202 -21.93 18.93 -2.82
N ASN A 203 -22.68 18.69 -1.75
CA ASN A 203 -22.85 19.68 -0.68
C ASN A 203 -21.54 19.98 0.08
N HIS A 204 -20.66 18.99 0.24
CA HIS A 204 -19.35 19.20 0.88
C HIS A 204 -18.39 20.00 -0.01
N CYS A 205 -18.43 19.81 -1.35
CA CYS A 205 -17.66 20.62 -2.29
C CYS A 205 -18.14 22.09 -2.35
N ILE A 206 -19.43 22.36 -2.15
CA ILE A 206 -19.97 23.74 -2.17
C ILE A 206 -19.59 24.53 -0.91
N LEU A 207 -19.38 23.85 0.23
CA LEU A 207 -19.00 24.48 1.50
C LEU A 207 -17.48 24.67 1.68
N SER A 208 -16.68 24.24 0.70
CA SER A 208 -15.21 24.27 0.75
C SER A 208 -14.58 25.31 -0.20
N ASN A 209 -15.40 26.21 -0.79
CA ASN A 209 -14.96 27.36 -1.58
C ASN A 209 -15.24 28.68 -0.85
#